data_AF-A0A956XZY8-F1
#
_entry.id   AF-A0A956XZY8-F1
#
_cell.length_a   1.000
_cell.length_b   1.000
_cell.length_c   1.000
_cell.angle_alpha   90.00
_cell.angle_beta   90.00
_cell.angle_gamma   90.00
#
_symmetry.space_group_name_H-M   'P 1'
#
loop_
_entity.id
_entity.type
_entity.pdbx_description
1 polymer ?
#
loop_
_entity_poly.entity_id
_entity_poly.type
_entity_poly.pdbx_seq_one_letter_code
_entity_poly.pdbx_strand_id
1 'polypeptide(L)'
;MKKRILVIDNDKNYSNMLVGWLRDLDYEPTACASLEEAKERIAQEYYHVLMVDIRMKDDSDPDDFSGFQIIQNENYRSIPKIISTSHREAAFHEMWGDQVTNREDVYFISKSDDSQVRRGLLEQVFAKVEDDFDLRFRFNERTAVSFYHLTSHLFTQEPTERLPAYSVIFEALLRRIFHGNRQVTLNRIYCVEKDTLTMSAYCYGSGLVVQPTGYLVHFGRREVVSEGVKRNPRQVQYHPQSQPLLGNPSTLAETHGLAAVAYEFLNVELEGVQTLEQVIGETNHEQLRSLLSTLKETYFDNLHPRSAKKRPVKDLAIYYDELLTQTHGNNLLKRLEQNIG
;
A
#
# COMPACT_ATOMS: atom_id res chain seq x y z
N MET A 1 7.22 -10.47 17.44
CA MET A 1 6.91 -11.57 16.49
C MET A 1 8.23 -12.21 16.10
N LYS A 2 8.32 -13.54 15.98
CA LYS A 2 9.57 -14.18 15.54
C LYS A 2 9.76 -13.94 14.04
N LYS A 3 11.01 -13.69 13.61
CA LYS A 3 11.34 -13.49 12.20
C LYS A 3 11.30 -14.85 11.50
N ARG A 4 10.33 -15.01 10.59
CA ARG A 4 10.07 -16.20 9.77
C ARG A 4 10.98 -16.27 8.55
N ILE A 5 11.60 -17.43 8.31
CA ILE A 5 12.52 -17.67 7.19
C ILE A 5 12.07 -18.92 6.44
N LEU A 6 11.98 -18.86 5.11
CA LEU A 6 11.74 -20.05 4.29
C LEU A 6 13.07 -20.54 3.70
N VAL A 7 13.46 -21.76 4.05
CA VAL A 7 14.62 -22.47 3.48
C VAL A 7 14.14 -23.33 2.30
N ILE A 8 14.65 -23.04 1.11
CA ILE A 8 14.29 -23.69 -0.15
C ILE A 8 15.54 -24.41 -0.63
N ASP A 9 15.64 -25.71 -0.32
CA ASP A 9 16.82 -26.54 -0.60
C ASP A 9 16.39 -28.00 -0.74
N ASN A 10 16.78 -28.65 -1.84
CA ASN A 10 16.47 -30.06 -2.12
C ASN A 10 17.33 -31.03 -1.28
N ASP A 11 18.48 -30.59 -0.74
CA ASP A 11 19.26 -31.35 0.24
C ASP A 11 18.59 -31.28 1.62
N LYS A 12 17.91 -32.38 1.97
CA LYS A 12 17.23 -32.54 3.26
C LYS A 12 18.19 -32.46 4.46
N ASN A 13 19.43 -32.90 4.32
CA ASN A 13 20.38 -32.88 5.42
C ASN A 13 20.84 -31.45 5.69
N TYR A 14 21.19 -30.73 4.64
CA TYR A 14 21.59 -29.33 4.74
C TYR A 14 20.43 -28.45 5.24
N SER A 15 19.22 -28.60 4.69
CA SER A 15 18.05 -27.84 5.14
C SER A 15 17.69 -28.12 6.61
N ASN A 16 17.74 -29.37 7.07
CA ASN A 16 17.48 -29.71 8.47
C ASN A 16 18.52 -29.10 9.42
N MET A 17 19.81 -29.17 9.05
CA MET A 17 20.88 -28.52 9.81
C MET A 17 20.65 -27.00 9.89
N LEU A 18 20.32 -26.37 8.76
CA LEU A 18 20.09 -24.92 8.69
C LEU A 18 18.86 -24.51 9.52
N VAL A 19 17.78 -25.29 9.47
CA VAL A 19 16.58 -25.10 10.31
C VAL A 19 16.93 -25.18 11.80
N GLY A 20 17.74 -26.16 12.21
CA GLY A 20 18.20 -26.28 13.60
C GLY A 20 18.97 -25.04 14.04
N TRP A 21 19.99 -24.67 13.27
CA TRP A 21 20.81 -23.49 13.53
C TRP A 21 20.00 -22.18 13.57
N LEU A 22 19.06 -21.98 12.66
CA LEU A 22 18.19 -20.80 12.65
C LEU A 22 17.27 -20.75 13.89
N ARG A 23 16.78 -21.89 14.37
CA ARG A 23 16.00 -21.95 15.62
C ARG A 23 16.83 -21.60 16.85
N ASP A 24 18.10 -22.02 16.89
CA ASP A 24 19.03 -21.67 17.96
C ASP A 24 19.30 -20.15 18.01
N LEU A 25 19.10 -19.44 16.89
CA LEU A 25 19.15 -17.98 16.78
C LEU A 25 17.79 -17.29 17.03
N ASP A 26 16.80 -18.02 17.58
CA ASP A 26 15.44 -17.54 17.88
C ASP A 26 14.60 -17.11 16.65
N TYR A 27 14.95 -17.61 15.46
CA TYR A 27 14.11 -17.46 14.26
C TYR A 27 13.01 -18.54 14.18
N GLU A 28 12.08 -18.34 13.24
CA GLU A 28 11.02 -19.31 12.92
C GLU A 28 11.21 -19.86 11.49
N PRO A 29 12.14 -20.81 11.29
CA PRO A 29 12.42 -21.37 9.98
C PRO A 29 11.44 -22.48 9.58
N THR A 30 11.04 -22.43 8.31
CA THR A 30 10.31 -23.49 7.60
C THR A 30 11.19 -23.97 6.44
N ALA A 31 11.21 -25.27 6.14
CA ALA A 31 11.94 -25.81 4.99
C ALA A 31 10.98 -26.39 3.95
N CYS A 32 11.35 -26.32 2.68
CA CYS A 32 10.73 -27.03 1.57
C CYS A 32 11.80 -27.60 0.64
N ALA A 33 11.50 -28.76 0.04
CA ALA A 33 12.46 -29.51 -0.78
C ALA A 33 12.22 -29.38 -2.28
N SER A 34 11.26 -28.57 -2.71
CA SER A 34 10.92 -28.36 -4.11
C SER A 34 10.44 -26.94 -4.38
N LEU A 35 10.57 -26.50 -5.63
CA LEU A 35 10.09 -25.18 -6.07
C LEU A 35 8.57 -25.04 -5.97
N GLU A 36 7.82 -26.10 -6.24
CA GLU A 36 6.36 -26.04 -6.17
C GLU A 36 5.87 -25.89 -4.73
N GLU A 37 6.46 -26.65 -3.80
CA GLU A 37 6.20 -26.48 -2.37
C GLU A 37 6.60 -25.08 -1.89
N ALA A 38 7.73 -24.54 -2.36
CA ALA A 38 8.15 -23.18 -2.03
C ALA A 38 7.14 -22.13 -2.49
N LYS A 39 6.67 -22.21 -3.75
CA LYS A 39 5.67 -21.29 -4.31
C LYS A 39 4.35 -21.37 -3.53
N GLU A 40 3.91 -22.58 -3.19
CA GLU A 40 2.71 -22.80 -2.40
C GLU A 40 2.82 -22.15 -1.01
N ARG A 41 3.94 -22.39 -0.31
CA ARG A 41 4.18 -21.81 1.02
C ARG A 41 4.25 -20.29 0.96
N ILE A 42 4.97 -19.71 0.00
CA ILE A 42 5.05 -18.24 -0.16
C ILE A 42 3.66 -17.65 -0.47
N ALA A 43 2.79 -18.37 -1.18
CA ALA A 43 1.44 -17.91 -1.46
C ALA A 43 0.48 -18.00 -0.25
N GLN A 44 0.73 -18.94 0.67
CA GLN A 44 -0.13 -19.19 1.83
C GLN A 44 0.35 -18.46 3.09
N GLU A 45 1.65 -18.19 3.19
CA GLU A 45 2.30 -17.70 4.40
C GLU A 45 3.22 -16.51 4.10
N TYR A 46 3.37 -15.63 5.10
CA TYR A 46 4.34 -14.54 5.03
C TYR A 46 5.70 -14.96 5.59
N TYR A 47 6.75 -14.73 4.81
CA TYR A 47 8.14 -14.90 5.19
C TYR A 47 8.88 -13.58 5.10
N HIS A 48 9.78 -13.34 6.04
CA HIS A 48 10.60 -12.12 6.07
C HIS A 48 11.81 -12.27 5.14
N VAL A 49 12.37 -13.49 5.05
CA VAL A 49 13.53 -13.81 4.21
C VAL A 49 13.31 -15.18 3.56
N LEU A 50 13.74 -15.31 2.31
CA LEU A 50 13.89 -16.60 1.62
C LEU A 50 15.37 -16.97 1.57
N MET A 51 15.74 -18.17 2.01
CA MET A 51 17.07 -18.74 1.78
C MET A 51 16.92 -19.79 0.68
N VAL A 52 17.55 -19.56 -0.47
CA VAL A 52 17.26 -20.31 -1.70
C VAL A 52 18.54 -20.96 -2.21
N ASP A 53 18.53 -22.28 -2.38
CA ASP A 53 19.55 -22.92 -3.22
C ASP A 53 19.25 -22.71 -4.69
N ILE A 54 20.31 -22.58 -5.48
CA ILE A 54 20.23 -22.38 -6.92
C ILE A 54 19.82 -23.68 -7.63
N ARG A 55 20.31 -24.82 -7.12
CA ARG A 55 20.05 -26.15 -7.66
C ARG A 55 18.91 -26.78 -6.90
N MET A 56 17.72 -26.76 -7.49
CA MET A 56 16.52 -27.26 -6.83
C MET A 56 15.95 -28.51 -7.51
N LYS A 57 16.42 -28.86 -8.72
CA LYS A 57 15.97 -30.03 -9.48
C LYS A 57 16.99 -31.15 -9.46
N ASP A 58 18.25 -30.82 -9.71
CA ASP A 58 19.36 -31.79 -9.78
C ASP A 58 20.66 -31.17 -9.27
N ASP A 59 21.08 -31.55 -8.07
CA ASP A 59 22.32 -31.06 -7.46
C ASP A 59 23.59 -31.50 -8.20
N SER A 60 23.49 -32.60 -8.95
CA SER A 60 24.59 -33.15 -9.73
C SER A 60 24.78 -32.44 -11.06
N ASP A 61 23.76 -31.73 -11.53
CA ASP A 61 23.82 -30.95 -12.76
C ASP A 61 24.46 -29.58 -12.49
N PRO A 62 25.67 -29.31 -13.02
CA PRO A 62 26.31 -28.02 -12.85
C PRO A 62 25.48 -26.86 -13.43
N ASP A 63 24.61 -27.16 -14.40
CA ASP A 63 23.80 -26.21 -15.13
C ASP A 63 22.36 -26.08 -14.58
N ASP A 64 22.05 -26.71 -13.44
CA ASP A 64 20.77 -26.49 -12.77
C ASP A 64 20.74 -25.13 -12.07
N PHE A 65 19.88 -24.25 -12.60
CA PHE A 65 19.58 -22.93 -12.02
C PHE A 65 18.11 -22.79 -11.68
N SER A 66 17.40 -23.90 -11.46
CA SER A 66 15.96 -23.89 -11.23
C SER A 66 15.53 -23.04 -10.03
N GLY A 67 16.38 -22.88 -9.01
CA GLY A 67 16.19 -21.94 -7.90
C GLY A 67 16.03 -20.47 -8.31
N PHE A 68 16.60 -20.06 -9.45
CA PHE A 68 16.43 -18.72 -9.99
C PHE A 68 14.99 -18.36 -10.31
N GLN A 69 14.12 -19.34 -10.53
CA GLN A 69 12.70 -19.08 -10.74
C GLN A 69 12.07 -18.37 -9.54
N ILE A 70 12.53 -18.63 -8.32
CA ILE A 70 12.07 -17.91 -7.12
C ILE A 70 12.71 -16.51 -7.06
N ILE A 71 14.00 -16.41 -7.35
CA ILE A 71 14.78 -15.16 -7.26
C ILE A 71 14.27 -14.11 -8.27
N GLN A 72 14.01 -14.52 -9.51
CA GLN A 72 13.57 -13.65 -10.59
C GLN A 72 12.07 -13.34 -10.58
N ASN A 73 11.27 -14.04 -9.77
CA ASN A 73 9.84 -13.81 -9.76
C ASN A 73 9.50 -12.46 -9.12
N GLU A 74 8.98 -11.55 -9.93
CA GLU A 74 8.56 -10.19 -9.52
C GLU A 74 7.51 -10.19 -8.40
N ASN A 75 6.71 -11.25 -8.28
CA ASN A 75 5.72 -11.37 -7.21
C ASN A 75 6.37 -11.55 -5.84
N TYR A 76 7.62 -11.99 -5.79
CA TYR A 76 8.37 -12.19 -4.55
C TYR A 76 9.37 -11.07 -4.30
N ARG A 77 9.43 -10.03 -5.16
CA ARG A 77 10.41 -8.93 -5.07
C ARG A 77 10.48 -8.27 -3.70
N SER A 78 9.37 -8.20 -2.98
CA SER A 78 9.31 -7.61 -1.64
C SER A 78 10.00 -8.45 -0.56
N ILE A 79 10.27 -9.74 -0.77
CA ILE A 79 10.89 -10.61 0.24
C ILE A 79 12.38 -10.73 -0.08
N PRO A 80 13.31 -10.28 0.77
CA PRO A 80 14.73 -10.45 0.51
C PRO A 80 15.13 -11.92 0.39
N LYS A 81 16.04 -12.22 -0.54
CA LYS A 81 16.51 -13.57 -0.84
C LYS A 81 18.00 -13.69 -0.53
N ILE A 82 18.37 -14.72 0.21
CA ILE A 82 19.74 -15.14 0.42
C ILE A 82 19.96 -16.38 -0.43
N ILE A 83 20.82 -16.27 -1.43
CA ILE A 83 21.21 -17.37 -2.29
C ILE A 83 22.29 -18.16 -1.55
N SER A 84 21.97 -19.39 -1.14
CA SER A 84 22.84 -20.26 -0.37
C SER A 84 23.32 -21.41 -1.25
N THR A 85 24.53 -21.31 -1.79
CA THR A 85 25.03 -22.30 -2.76
C THR A 85 26.43 -22.81 -2.43
N SER A 86 26.74 -24.04 -2.81
CA SER A 86 28.11 -24.58 -2.78
C SER A 86 28.96 -24.08 -3.96
N HIS A 87 28.34 -23.40 -4.93
CA HIS A 87 29.02 -22.84 -6.09
C HIS A 87 29.82 -21.59 -5.76
N ARG A 88 30.93 -21.39 -6.48
CA ARG A 88 31.71 -20.17 -6.38
C ARG A 88 30.89 -18.99 -6.89
N GLU A 89 30.81 -17.94 -6.07
CA GLU A 89 30.12 -16.69 -6.39
C GLU A 89 30.54 -16.14 -7.77
N ALA A 90 31.83 -16.26 -8.14
CA ALA A 90 32.33 -15.81 -9.44
C ALA A 90 31.63 -16.47 -10.65
N ALA A 91 31.30 -17.77 -10.57
CA ALA A 91 30.59 -18.46 -11.65
C ALA A 91 29.15 -17.97 -11.78
N PHE A 92 28.54 -17.60 -10.65
CA PHE A 92 27.22 -16.97 -10.63
C PHE A 92 27.24 -15.61 -11.32
N HIS A 93 28.21 -14.76 -10.96
CA HIS A 93 28.41 -13.44 -11.56
C HIS A 93 28.65 -13.55 -13.06
N GLU A 94 29.45 -14.52 -13.51
CA GLU A 94 29.73 -14.72 -14.93
C GLU A 94 28.49 -15.12 -15.73
N MET A 95 27.64 -15.98 -15.16
CA MET A 95 26.44 -16.46 -15.86
C MET A 95 25.27 -15.48 -15.87
N TRP A 96 25.07 -14.74 -14.77
CA TRP A 96 23.84 -13.95 -14.58
C TRP A 96 24.09 -12.45 -14.50
N GLY A 97 25.37 -12.05 -14.43
CA GLY A 97 25.83 -10.68 -14.49
C GLY A 97 25.12 -9.74 -13.50
N ASP A 98 25.14 -8.47 -13.89
CA ASP A 98 24.57 -7.34 -13.17
C ASP A 98 23.06 -7.44 -12.90
N GLN A 99 22.33 -8.33 -13.57
CA GLN A 99 20.87 -8.39 -13.46
C GLN A 99 20.38 -8.85 -12.09
N VAL A 100 21.14 -9.73 -11.43
CA VAL A 100 20.78 -10.25 -10.10
C VAL A 100 21.66 -9.64 -9.02
N THR A 101 22.90 -9.32 -9.34
CA THR A 101 23.91 -8.90 -8.35
C THR A 101 23.76 -7.44 -7.95
N ASN A 102 23.13 -6.61 -8.78
CA ASN A 102 22.78 -5.22 -8.44
C ASN A 102 21.41 -5.08 -7.75
N ARG A 103 20.73 -6.19 -7.45
CA ARG A 103 19.45 -6.14 -6.75
C ARG A 103 19.66 -6.02 -5.25
N GLU A 104 19.14 -4.94 -4.67
CA GLU A 104 19.23 -4.68 -3.22
C GLU A 104 18.51 -5.73 -2.36
N ASP A 105 17.61 -6.52 -2.96
CA ASP A 105 16.86 -7.58 -2.31
C ASP A 105 17.49 -8.97 -2.45
N VAL A 106 18.68 -9.10 -3.06
CA VAL A 106 19.38 -10.37 -3.26
C VAL A 106 20.75 -10.35 -2.59
N TYR A 107 21.04 -11.42 -1.86
CA TYR A 107 22.24 -11.62 -1.06
C TYR A 107 22.85 -12.97 -1.39
N PHE A 108 24.15 -13.14 -1.13
CA PHE A 108 24.88 -14.36 -1.44
C PHE A 108 25.56 -14.91 -0.21
N ILE A 109 25.54 -16.23 -0.09
CA ILE A 109 26.32 -16.95 0.91
C ILE A 109 26.74 -18.32 0.40
N SER A 110 27.96 -18.73 0.75
CA SER A 110 28.42 -20.07 0.46
C SER A 110 27.89 -21.07 1.50
N LYS A 111 27.47 -22.26 1.07
CA LYS A 111 27.12 -23.37 1.97
C LYS A 111 28.30 -23.76 2.89
N SER A 112 29.53 -23.48 2.48
CA SER A 112 30.75 -23.72 3.26
C SER A 112 31.12 -22.59 4.22
N ASP A 113 30.48 -21.42 4.13
CA ASP A 113 30.76 -20.32 5.04
C ASP A 113 30.42 -20.71 6.48
N ASP A 114 31.22 -20.23 7.42
CA ASP A 114 31.00 -20.52 8.83
C ASP A 114 29.71 -19.87 9.36
N SER A 115 29.29 -20.31 10.54
CA SER A 115 28.05 -19.83 11.16
C SER A 115 28.07 -18.34 11.52
N GLN A 116 29.25 -17.75 11.75
CA GLN A 116 29.36 -16.31 12.09
C GLN A 116 29.14 -15.45 10.85
N VAL A 117 29.70 -15.83 9.70
CA VAL A 117 29.45 -15.15 8.42
C VAL A 117 27.96 -15.20 8.08
N ARG A 118 27.33 -16.39 8.21
CA ARG A 118 25.88 -16.52 7.97
C ARG A 118 25.04 -15.69 8.92
N ARG A 119 25.41 -15.65 10.19
CA ARG A 119 24.72 -14.82 11.19
C ARG A 119 24.83 -13.34 10.84
N GLY A 120 26.04 -12.86 10.54
CA GLY A 120 26.26 -11.46 10.16
C GLY A 120 25.47 -11.06 8.91
N LEU A 121 25.39 -11.95 7.91
CA LEU A 121 24.57 -11.72 6.73
C LEU A 121 23.08 -11.65 7.08
N LEU A 122 22.57 -12.58 7.90
CA LEU A 122 21.17 -12.51 8.35
C LEU A 122 20.88 -11.22 9.10
N GLU A 123 21.77 -10.79 10.00
CA GLU A 123 21.65 -9.52 10.72
C GLU A 123 21.64 -8.34 9.74
N GLN A 124 22.50 -8.32 8.73
CA GLN A 124 22.52 -7.29 7.68
C GLN A 124 21.22 -7.28 6.86
N VAL A 125 20.75 -8.46 6.43
CA VAL A 125 19.51 -8.60 5.67
C VAL A 125 18.36 -8.10 6.51
N PHE A 126 18.22 -8.58 7.74
CA PHE A 126 17.17 -8.16 8.66
C PHE A 126 17.26 -6.70 9.07
N ALA A 127 18.42 -6.07 9.12
CA ALA A 127 18.50 -4.63 9.34
C ALA A 127 17.86 -3.82 8.20
N LYS A 128 17.79 -4.38 6.98
CA LYS A 128 17.09 -3.79 5.84
C LYS A 128 15.64 -4.25 5.72
N VAL A 129 15.34 -5.47 6.16
CA VAL A 129 13.97 -6.01 6.24
C VAL A 129 13.29 -5.66 7.55
N GLU A 130 13.92 -4.90 8.44
CA GLU A 130 13.33 -4.53 9.71
C GLU A 130 12.18 -3.57 9.40
N ASP A 131 11.04 -4.20 9.09
CA ASP A 131 9.72 -3.69 9.37
C ASP A 131 9.86 -3.15 10.78
N ASP A 132 9.82 -1.83 10.92
CA ASP A 132 10.04 -1.13 12.19
C ASP A 132 9.07 -1.75 13.21
N PHE A 133 9.49 -2.78 13.95
CA PHE A 133 8.58 -3.57 14.79
C PHE A 133 8.11 -2.72 15.96
N ASP A 134 8.87 -1.68 16.27
CA ASP A 134 8.54 -0.64 17.24
C ASP A 134 7.51 0.35 16.68
N LEU A 135 7.31 0.43 15.36
CA LEU A 135 6.22 1.21 14.76
C LEU A 135 4.88 0.69 15.28
N ARG A 136 4.14 1.57 15.93
CA ARG A 136 2.80 1.26 16.46
C ARG A 136 1.75 1.73 15.49
N PHE A 137 0.89 0.81 15.06
CA PHE A 137 -0.34 1.20 14.38
C PHE A 137 -1.43 1.50 15.38
N ARG A 138 -2.07 2.65 15.23
CA ARG A 138 -3.34 2.97 15.88
C ARG A 138 -4.41 3.05 14.82
N PHE A 139 -5.59 2.57 15.17
CA PHE A 139 -6.77 2.71 14.33
C PHE A 139 -7.71 3.70 14.98
N ASN A 140 -8.41 4.51 14.19
CA ASN A 140 -9.44 5.37 14.74
C ASN A 140 -10.60 4.49 15.26
N GLU A 141 -10.88 4.59 16.57
CA GLU A 141 -11.92 3.81 17.24
C GLU A 141 -13.32 4.05 16.64
N ARG A 142 -13.55 5.21 16.02
CA ARG A 142 -14.82 5.56 15.38
C ARG A 142 -15.06 4.83 14.06
N THR A 143 -14.01 4.33 13.39
CA THR A 143 -14.11 3.77 12.04
C THR A 143 -13.92 2.25 11.98
N ALA A 144 -13.75 1.57 13.13
CA ALA A 144 -13.57 0.11 13.23
C ALA A 144 -12.56 -0.47 12.21
N VAL A 145 -11.53 0.31 11.87
CA VAL A 145 -10.52 -0.10 10.90
C VAL A 145 -9.58 -1.09 11.59
N SER A 146 -9.30 -2.20 10.92
CA SER A 146 -8.26 -3.16 11.29
C SER A 146 -7.55 -3.62 10.02
N PHE A 147 -6.36 -4.21 10.12
CA PHE A 147 -5.72 -4.79 8.94
C PHE A 147 -6.60 -5.81 8.23
N TYR A 148 -7.26 -6.67 9.00
CA TYR A 148 -8.23 -7.63 8.47
C TYR A 148 -9.34 -6.94 7.66
N HIS A 149 -9.95 -5.89 8.22
CA HIS A 149 -10.98 -5.11 7.53
C HIS A 149 -10.45 -4.47 6.24
N LEU A 150 -9.27 -3.84 6.29
CA LEU A 150 -8.62 -3.23 5.13
C LEU A 150 -8.34 -4.26 4.03
N THR A 151 -7.85 -5.45 4.40
CA THR A 151 -7.60 -6.52 3.43
C THR A 151 -8.86 -7.10 2.82
N SER A 152 -9.98 -7.13 3.56
CA SER A 152 -11.25 -7.62 3.00
C SER A 152 -11.75 -6.76 1.83
N HIS A 153 -11.41 -5.46 1.81
CA HIS A 153 -11.70 -4.55 0.69
C HIS A 153 -10.74 -4.72 -0.50
N LEU A 154 -9.49 -5.10 -0.25
CA LEU A 154 -8.46 -5.26 -1.29
C LEU A 154 -8.50 -6.63 -1.99
N PHE A 155 -9.02 -7.64 -1.31
CA PHE A 155 -9.01 -9.04 -1.75
C PHE A 155 -10.42 -9.63 -1.83
N THR A 156 -11.33 -8.91 -2.47
CA THR A 156 -12.77 -9.24 -2.52
C THR A 156 -13.09 -10.60 -3.16
N GLN A 157 -12.18 -11.13 -3.98
CA GLN A 157 -12.33 -12.40 -4.70
C GLN A 157 -11.60 -13.57 -4.04
N GLU A 158 -10.82 -13.31 -2.97
CA GLU A 158 -10.03 -14.35 -2.32
C GLU A 158 -10.87 -15.10 -1.27
N PRO A 159 -10.60 -16.40 -1.05
CA PRO A 159 -11.22 -17.14 0.04
C PRO A 159 -10.97 -16.46 1.40
N THR A 160 -12.00 -16.44 2.26
CA THR A 160 -11.94 -15.76 3.56
C THR A 160 -10.83 -16.33 4.46
N GLU A 161 -10.51 -17.61 4.29
CA GLU A 161 -9.46 -18.33 5.01
C GLU A 161 -8.06 -17.76 4.74
N ARG A 162 -7.87 -17.04 3.61
CA ARG A 162 -6.59 -16.40 3.25
C ARG A 162 -6.45 -14.97 3.76
N LEU A 163 -7.55 -14.32 4.15
CA LEU A 163 -7.53 -12.94 4.64
C LEU A 163 -6.60 -12.72 5.84
N PRO A 164 -6.49 -13.65 6.83
CA PRO A 164 -5.51 -13.50 7.91
C PRO A 164 -4.07 -13.40 7.40
N ALA A 165 -3.66 -14.24 6.44
CA ALA A 165 -2.34 -14.19 5.85
C ALA A 165 -2.11 -12.86 5.09
N TYR A 166 -3.09 -12.43 4.29
CA TYR A 166 -2.99 -11.14 3.60
C TYR A 166 -2.94 -9.95 4.57
N SER A 167 -3.61 -10.03 5.72
CA SER A 167 -3.58 -8.96 6.72
C SER A 167 -2.19 -8.76 7.31
N VAL A 168 -1.43 -9.83 7.52
CA VAL A 168 -0.01 -9.78 7.95
C VAL A 168 0.86 -9.17 6.85
N ILE A 169 0.67 -9.57 5.60
CA ILE A 169 1.41 -9.01 4.45
C ILE A 169 1.12 -7.51 4.31
N PHE A 170 -0.14 -7.13 4.46
CA PHE A 170 -0.57 -5.74 4.36
C PHE A 170 -0.01 -4.88 5.50
N GLU A 171 0.00 -5.39 6.72
CA GLU A 171 0.68 -4.74 7.85
C GLU A 171 2.18 -4.55 7.56
N ALA A 172 2.88 -5.59 7.11
CA ALA A 172 4.31 -5.50 6.78
C ALA A 172 4.58 -4.47 5.68
N LEU A 173 3.73 -4.42 4.64
CA LEU A 173 3.81 -3.38 3.61
C LEU A 173 3.71 -1.98 4.21
N LEU A 174 2.75 -1.75 5.11
CA LEU A 174 2.58 -0.46 5.78
C LEU A 174 3.79 -0.10 6.65
N ARG A 175 4.39 -1.06 7.34
CA ARG A 175 5.60 -0.84 8.14
C ARG A 175 6.75 -0.32 7.28
N ARG A 176 6.89 -0.85 6.07
CA ARG A 176 7.90 -0.40 5.12
C ARG A 176 7.61 0.97 4.53
N ILE A 177 6.35 1.24 4.18
CA ILE A 177 5.92 2.55 3.67
C ILE A 177 6.19 3.65 4.71
N PHE A 178 5.95 3.34 5.98
CA PHE A 178 6.08 4.30 7.08
C PHE A 178 7.32 4.07 7.96
N HIS A 179 8.34 3.42 7.41
CA HIS A 179 9.58 3.12 8.12
C HIS A 179 10.21 4.40 8.71
N GLY A 180 10.73 4.31 9.94
CA GLY A 180 11.34 5.43 10.67
C GLY A 180 10.37 6.29 11.48
N ASN A 181 9.06 5.97 11.45
CA ASN A 181 8.06 6.59 12.31
C ASN A 181 7.82 5.71 13.56
N ARG A 182 7.56 6.34 14.70
CA ARG A 182 7.23 5.61 15.94
C ARG A 182 5.79 5.17 15.99
N GLN A 183 4.90 5.93 15.36
CA GLN A 183 3.47 5.61 15.33
C GLN A 183 2.86 6.03 13.99
N VAL A 184 1.92 5.23 13.50
CA VAL A 184 1.03 5.56 12.39
C VAL A 184 -0.41 5.40 12.85
N THR A 185 -1.20 6.47 12.75
CA THR A 185 -2.64 6.40 12.96
C THR A 185 -3.34 6.26 11.62
N LEU A 186 -3.93 5.10 11.38
CA LEU A 186 -4.81 4.81 10.25
C LEU A 186 -6.20 5.35 10.56
N ASN A 187 -6.59 6.43 9.90
CA ASN A 187 -7.72 7.26 10.34
C ASN A 187 -9.03 6.92 9.63
N ARG A 188 -9.19 7.36 8.38
CA ARG A 188 -10.46 7.27 7.65
C ARG A 188 -10.24 6.71 6.25
N ILE A 189 -11.07 5.74 5.89
CA ILE A 189 -11.24 5.28 4.51
C ILE A 189 -12.10 6.31 3.79
N TYR A 190 -11.60 6.85 2.67
CA TYR A 190 -12.31 7.82 1.84
C TYR A 190 -12.98 7.17 0.64
N CYS A 191 -12.33 6.18 0.04
CA CYS A 191 -12.82 5.50 -1.14
C CYS A 191 -12.49 4.01 -1.06
N VAL A 192 -13.45 3.17 -1.41
CA VAL A 192 -13.28 1.74 -1.66
C VAL A 192 -13.78 1.52 -3.08
N GLU A 193 -12.92 1.05 -3.96
CA GLU A 193 -13.31 0.60 -5.29
C GLU A 193 -12.95 -0.88 -5.43
N LYS A 194 -13.25 -1.46 -6.60
CA LYS A 194 -12.93 -2.87 -6.84
C LYS A 194 -11.41 -3.10 -6.72
N ASP A 195 -11.02 -3.84 -5.69
CA ASP A 195 -9.64 -4.21 -5.37
C ASP A 195 -8.69 -3.03 -5.08
N THR A 196 -9.25 -1.85 -4.73
CA THR A 196 -8.46 -0.68 -4.30
C THR A 196 -9.12 0.06 -3.12
N LEU A 197 -8.30 0.79 -2.36
CA LEU A 197 -8.70 1.51 -1.17
C LEU A 197 -7.89 2.79 -1.02
N THR A 198 -8.54 3.91 -0.70
CA THR A 198 -7.88 5.17 -0.35
C THR A 198 -8.20 5.54 1.10
N MET A 199 -7.17 5.88 1.89
CA MET A 199 -7.34 6.27 3.28
C MET A 199 -6.33 7.33 3.75
N SER A 200 -6.65 8.03 4.85
CA SER A 200 -5.69 8.89 5.55
C SER A 200 -4.86 8.10 6.57
N ALA A 201 -3.58 8.45 6.65
CA ALA A 201 -2.64 7.98 7.67
C ALA A 201 -1.90 9.19 8.27
N TYR A 202 -1.71 9.20 9.58
CA TYR A 202 -0.91 10.24 10.26
C TYR A 202 0.30 9.60 10.90
N CYS A 203 1.49 10.08 10.54
CA CYS A 203 2.73 9.54 11.05
C CYS A 203 3.34 10.45 12.11
N TYR A 204 3.86 9.83 13.16
CA TYR A 204 4.51 10.50 14.28
C TYR A 204 5.96 10.03 14.31
N GLY A 205 6.88 10.95 14.00
CA GLY A 205 8.31 10.68 13.94
C GLY A 205 8.94 10.43 15.32
N SER A 206 10.22 10.04 15.32
CA SER A 206 11.02 9.85 16.54
C SER A 206 11.60 11.13 17.12
N GLY A 207 11.54 12.24 16.39
CA GLY A 207 12.07 13.55 16.77
C GLY A 207 11.20 14.31 17.77
N LEU A 208 11.73 15.43 18.28
CA LEU A 208 11.06 16.35 19.22
C LEU A 208 9.85 17.10 18.61
N VAL A 209 9.65 17.02 17.30
CA VAL A 209 8.55 17.70 16.61
C VAL A 209 7.27 16.91 16.84
N VAL A 210 6.31 17.53 17.53
CA VAL A 210 5.07 16.91 18.01
C VAL A 210 3.99 16.81 16.92
N GLN A 211 4.10 17.60 15.84
CA GLN A 211 3.05 17.61 14.81
C GLN A 211 3.13 16.38 13.91
N PRO A 212 2.03 15.63 13.75
CA PRO A 212 2.00 14.49 12.84
C PRO A 212 2.06 14.93 11.38
N THR A 213 2.74 14.14 10.56
CA THR A 213 2.70 14.28 9.10
C THR A 213 1.50 13.51 8.56
N GLY A 214 0.56 14.20 7.93
CA GLY A 214 -0.59 13.59 7.27
C GLY A 214 -0.25 13.05 5.88
N TYR A 215 -0.74 11.86 5.58
CA TYR A 215 -0.62 11.19 4.28
C TYR A 215 -1.99 10.74 3.81
N LEU A 216 -2.17 10.74 2.50
CA LEU A 216 -3.23 10.02 1.83
C LEU A 216 -2.59 8.84 1.11
N VAL A 217 -3.05 7.64 1.41
CA VAL A 217 -2.46 6.41 0.87
C VAL A 217 -3.51 5.67 0.05
N HIS A 218 -3.10 5.28 -1.16
CA HIS A 218 -3.91 4.47 -2.05
C HIS A 218 -3.30 3.07 -2.15
N PHE A 219 -4.09 2.06 -1.82
CA PHE A 219 -3.73 0.65 -1.84
C PHE A 219 -4.51 -0.06 -2.92
N GLY A 220 -3.91 -1.11 -3.49
CA GLY A 220 -4.55 -1.96 -4.47
C GLY A 220 -3.59 -3.02 -4.99
N ARG A 221 -4.10 -3.91 -5.85
CA ARG A 221 -3.24 -4.82 -6.61
C ARG A 221 -2.25 -4.01 -7.48
N ARG A 222 -1.02 -4.49 -7.60
CA ARG A 222 0.07 -3.77 -8.30
C ARG A 222 -0.35 -3.38 -9.72
N GLU A 223 -1.02 -4.27 -10.43
CA GLU A 223 -1.46 -4.06 -11.81
C GLU A 223 -2.50 -2.93 -11.88
N VAL A 224 -3.46 -2.94 -10.97
CA VAL A 224 -4.55 -1.95 -10.89
C VAL A 224 -4.00 -0.57 -10.53
N VAL A 225 -3.15 -0.51 -9.51
CA VAL A 225 -2.50 0.75 -9.09
C VAL A 225 -1.59 1.28 -10.20
N SER A 226 -0.79 0.41 -10.83
CA SER A 226 0.11 0.81 -11.93
C SER A 226 -0.65 1.29 -13.16
N GLU A 227 -1.78 0.66 -13.48
CA GLU A 227 -2.64 1.11 -14.57
C GLU A 227 -3.30 2.45 -14.25
N GLY A 228 -3.78 2.64 -13.02
CA GLY A 228 -4.29 3.94 -12.54
C GLY A 228 -3.26 5.06 -12.69
N VAL A 229 -2.03 4.80 -12.25
CA VAL A 229 -0.88 5.71 -12.41
C VAL A 229 -0.59 6.01 -13.88
N LYS A 230 -0.57 4.99 -14.76
CA LYS A 230 -0.33 5.19 -16.20
C LYS A 230 -1.42 6.01 -16.87
N ARG A 231 -2.68 5.81 -16.48
CA ARG A 231 -3.84 6.56 -17.01
C ARG A 231 -3.79 8.03 -16.59
N ASN A 232 -3.22 8.33 -15.43
CA ASN A 232 -3.15 9.69 -14.89
C ASN A 232 -1.77 10.01 -14.32
N PRO A 233 -0.72 10.21 -15.15
CA PRO A 233 0.66 10.38 -14.68
C PRO A 233 0.88 11.62 -13.79
N ARG A 234 -0.01 12.63 -13.88
CA ARG A 234 -0.01 13.80 -12.99
C ARG A 234 -0.37 13.47 -11.53
N GLN A 235 -0.94 12.28 -11.27
CA GLN A 235 -1.28 11.77 -9.92
C GLN A 235 -0.07 11.55 -9.03
N VAL A 236 1.04 11.09 -9.61
CA VAL A 236 2.20 10.61 -8.84
C VAL A 236 3.10 11.76 -8.40
N GLN A 237 2.99 12.93 -9.04
CA GLN A 237 3.82 14.10 -8.71
C GLN A 237 3.41 14.82 -7.43
N TYR A 238 2.23 14.52 -6.86
CA TYR A 238 1.76 15.18 -5.65
C TYR A 238 2.17 14.42 -4.39
N HIS A 239 3.46 14.46 -4.09
CA HIS A 239 3.94 14.28 -2.73
C HIS A 239 3.61 15.56 -1.93
N PRO A 240 2.87 15.48 -0.82
CA PRO A 240 2.73 16.61 0.06
C PRO A 240 4.08 16.82 0.76
N GLN A 241 4.91 17.70 0.22
CA GLN A 241 5.92 18.38 1.03
C GLN A 241 5.16 19.38 1.90
N SER A 242 4.75 18.93 3.08
CA SER A 242 4.14 19.78 4.08
C SER A 242 5.16 20.83 4.54
N GLN A 243 5.03 22.06 4.05
CA GLN A 243 5.31 23.22 4.89
C GLN A 243 4.05 23.52 5.71
N PRO A 244 4.14 23.75 7.03
CA PRO A 244 2.96 23.92 7.88
C PRO A 244 2.26 25.28 7.74
N LEU A 245 2.67 26.14 6.81
CA LEU A 245 2.20 27.52 6.77
C LEU A 245 1.91 27.96 5.34
N LEU A 246 0.64 28.25 5.08
CA LEU A 246 0.16 29.17 4.05
C LEU A 246 0.50 28.78 2.60
N GLY A 247 -0.17 27.75 2.10
CA GLY A 247 -0.35 27.53 0.66
C GLY A 247 -1.79 27.09 0.42
N ASN A 248 -2.60 27.97 -0.17
CA ASN A 248 -3.99 27.71 -0.51
C ASN A 248 -4.06 26.49 -1.48
N PRO A 249 -4.70 25.37 -1.13
CA PRO A 249 -4.72 24.15 -1.95
C PRO A 249 -5.56 24.29 -3.24
N SER A 250 -6.25 25.41 -3.41
CA SER A 250 -7.23 25.69 -4.46
C SER A 250 -6.67 25.78 -5.89
N THR A 251 -5.35 25.63 -6.08
CA THR A 251 -4.73 25.63 -7.43
C THR A 251 -4.22 24.26 -7.87
N LEU A 252 -4.39 23.19 -7.10
CA LEU A 252 -3.76 21.89 -7.38
C LEU A 252 -4.79 20.74 -7.30
N ALA A 253 -5.90 20.89 -8.00
CA ALA A 253 -6.89 19.84 -8.19
C ALA A 253 -6.69 19.21 -9.57
N GLU A 254 -5.84 18.18 -9.63
CA GLU A 254 -6.07 17.09 -10.56
C GLU A 254 -5.39 15.91 -9.91
N THR A 255 -6.07 15.34 -8.92
CA THR A 255 -6.48 13.93 -8.96
C THR A 255 -7.01 13.47 -7.62
N HIS A 256 -7.93 12.52 -7.69
CA HIS A 256 -8.83 12.12 -6.62
C HIS A 256 -9.94 13.17 -6.42
N GLY A 257 -10.98 13.11 -7.26
CA GLY A 257 -12.19 13.93 -7.12
C GLY A 257 -12.88 13.83 -5.74
N LEU A 258 -12.48 12.88 -4.89
CA LEU A 258 -12.89 12.76 -3.49
C LEU A 258 -11.75 12.96 -2.48
N ALA A 259 -10.48 12.82 -2.87
CA ALA A 259 -9.38 12.92 -1.90
C ALA A 259 -8.72 14.30 -1.82
N ALA A 260 -8.85 15.13 -2.86
CA ALA A 260 -8.61 16.58 -2.74
C ALA A 260 -9.62 17.22 -1.78
N VAL A 261 -10.89 16.82 -1.89
CA VAL A 261 -11.97 17.19 -0.94
C VAL A 261 -11.67 16.67 0.46
N ALA A 262 -11.20 15.42 0.58
CA ALA A 262 -10.76 14.86 1.86
C ALA A 262 -9.61 15.66 2.51
N TYR A 263 -8.70 16.23 1.72
CA TYR A 263 -7.61 17.08 2.21
C TYR A 263 -8.11 18.40 2.80
N GLU A 264 -9.17 18.99 2.23
CA GLU A 264 -9.83 20.16 2.85
C GLU A 264 -10.45 19.76 4.20
N PHE A 265 -11.07 18.58 4.31
CA PHE A 265 -11.66 18.10 5.56
C PHE A 265 -10.66 17.75 6.67
N LEU A 266 -9.37 17.50 6.35
CA LEU A 266 -8.35 17.21 7.36
C LEU A 266 -8.01 18.42 8.24
N ASN A 267 -8.35 19.65 7.81
CA ASN A 267 -8.14 20.89 8.54
C ASN A 267 -9.46 21.55 9.02
N VAL A 268 -10.60 20.93 8.77
CA VAL A 268 -11.92 21.42 9.21
C VAL A 268 -12.27 20.78 10.55
N GLU A 269 -12.75 21.59 11.50
CA GLU A 269 -13.32 21.10 12.75
C GLU A 269 -14.52 20.20 12.42
N LEU A 270 -14.33 18.88 12.51
CA LEU A 270 -15.32 17.89 12.05
C LEU A 270 -16.64 17.94 12.82
N GLU A 271 -16.63 18.54 14.00
CA GLU A 271 -17.83 18.81 14.81
C GLU A 271 -18.74 19.88 14.18
N GLY A 272 -18.21 20.68 13.24
CA GLY A 272 -18.96 21.66 12.44
C GLY A 272 -19.33 21.17 11.02
N VAL A 273 -19.06 19.92 10.67
CA VAL A 273 -19.44 19.39 9.35
C VAL A 273 -20.94 19.09 9.32
N GLN A 274 -21.66 19.88 8.54
CA GLN A 274 -23.10 19.74 8.34
C GLN A 274 -23.39 18.91 7.08
N THR A 275 -24.46 18.13 7.10
CA THR A 275 -24.97 17.50 5.87
C THR A 275 -25.44 18.59 4.92
N LEU A 276 -25.44 18.32 3.61
CA LEU A 276 -25.99 19.27 2.63
C LEU A 276 -27.44 19.64 2.97
N GLU A 277 -28.21 18.69 3.49
CA GLU A 277 -29.58 18.92 3.99
C GLU A 277 -29.62 19.91 5.17
N GLN A 278 -28.71 19.77 6.15
CA GLN A 278 -28.58 20.70 7.28
C GLN A 278 -28.16 22.09 6.80
N VAL A 279 -27.17 22.17 5.90
CA VAL A 279 -26.74 23.45 5.30
C VAL A 279 -27.91 24.11 4.56
N ILE A 280 -28.66 23.36 3.74
CA ILE A 280 -29.84 23.89 3.03
C ILE A 280 -30.93 24.35 4.00
N GLY A 281 -31.13 23.63 5.11
CA GLY A 281 -32.14 23.97 6.13
C GLY A 281 -31.78 25.18 6.98
N GLU A 282 -30.50 25.43 7.24
CA GLU A 282 -30.01 26.47 8.15
C GLU A 282 -29.49 27.73 7.43
N THR A 283 -29.10 27.59 6.16
CA THR A 283 -28.49 28.67 5.36
C THR A 283 -29.54 29.35 4.51
N ASN A 284 -29.55 30.68 4.48
CA ASN A 284 -30.49 31.39 3.61
C ASN A 284 -30.13 31.20 2.12
N HIS A 285 -31.09 31.42 1.24
CA HIS A 285 -30.95 31.15 -0.19
C HIS A 285 -29.79 31.92 -0.86
N GLU A 286 -29.50 33.14 -0.42
CA GLU A 286 -28.41 33.95 -0.99
C GLU A 286 -27.03 33.40 -0.62
N GLN A 287 -26.87 33.00 0.65
CA GLN A 287 -25.64 32.38 1.16
C GLN A 287 -25.39 31.01 0.51
N LEU A 288 -26.43 30.18 0.38
CA LEU A 288 -26.34 28.88 -0.30
C LEU A 288 -25.94 29.05 -1.77
N ARG A 289 -26.54 30.04 -2.46
CA ARG A 289 -26.19 30.36 -3.85
C ARG A 289 -24.75 30.82 -3.96
N SER A 290 -24.28 31.68 -3.06
CA SER A 290 -22.88 32.11 -3.01
C SER A 290 -21.92 30.95 -2.76
N LEU A 291 -22.25 30.02 -1.86
CA LEU A 291 -21.50 28.79 -1.61
C LEU A 291 -21.42 27.90 -2.85
N LEU A 292 -22.56 27.65 -3.51
CA LEU A 292 -22.63 26.82 -4.71
C LEU A 292 -21.91 27.48 -5.90
N SER A 293 -22.02 28.80 -6.06
CA SER A 293 -21.26 29.56 -7.07
C SER A 293 -19.77 29.48 -6.81
N THR A 294 -19.34 29.66 -5.56
CA THR A 294 -17.93 29.50 -5.17
C THR A 294 -17.46 28.09 -5.51
N LEU A 295 -18.18 27.06 -5.06
CA LEU A 295 -17.85 25.66 -5.31
C LEU A 295 -17.81 25.34 -6.81
N LYS A 296 -18.69 25.95 -7.61
CA LYS A 296 -18.65 25.84 -9.07
C LYS A 296 -17.41 26.49 -9.66
N GLU A 297 -17.13 27.73 -9.32
CA GLU A 297 -16.03 28.51 -9.88
C GLU A 297 -14.66 27.95 -9.45
N THR A 298 -14.51 27.53 -8.19
CA THR A 298 -13.25 27.00 -7.67
C THR A 298 -13.07 25.52 -7.97
N TYR A 299 -14.14 24.73 -8.07
CA TYR A 299 -14.04 23.27 -8.22
C TYR A 299 -14.51 22.78 -9.60
N PHE A 300 -15.79 23.00 -9.95
CA PHE A 300 -16.37 22.41 -11.17
C PHE A 300 -15.80 22.98 -12.47
N ASP A 301 -15.58 24.30 -12.54
CA ASP A 301 -15.06 24.94 -13.74
C ASP A 301 -13.58 24.58 -13.99
N ASN A 302 -12.82 24.30 -12.93
CA ASN A 302 -11.42 23.83 -13.02
C ASN A 302 -11.32 22.34 -13.39
N LEU A 303 -12.28 21.51 -12.97
CA LEU A 303 -12.33 20.07 -13.29
C LEU A 303 -12.76 19.77 -14.73
N HIS A 304 -13.32 20.75 -15.44
CA HIS A 304 -13.68 20.62 -16.84
C HIS A 304 -12.90 21.63 -17.70
N PRO A 305 -11.58 21.42 -17.90
CA PRO A 305 -10.75 22.32 -18.68
C PRO A 305 -11.09 22.21 -20.17
N ARG A 306 -12.17 22.87 -20.61
CA ARG A 306 -12.57 23.22 -21.99
C ARG A 306 -12.15 22.25 -23.12
N SER A 307 -12.12 20.95 -22.90
CA SER A 307 -11.78 19.98 -23.94
C SER A 307 -13.04 19.32 -24.50
N ALA A 308 -13.30 19.67 -25.77
CA ALA A 308 -14.11 18.97 -26.74
C ALA A 308 -15.65 18.96 -26.55
N LYS A 309 -16.29 19.77 -27.41
CA LYS A 309 -17.73 19.86 -27.74
C LYS A 309 -18.62 20.39 -26.62
N LYS A 310 -19.00 21.67 -26.78
CA LYS A 310 -20.14 22.32 -26.12
C LYS A 310 -21.41 21.47 -26.29
N ARG A 311 -21.67 20.53 -25.39
CA ARG A 311 -23.04 20.31 -24.95
C ARG A 311 -23.37 21.51 -24.05
N PRO A 312 -24.56 22.12 -24.18
CA PRO A 312 -25.00 23.12 -23.22
C PRO A 312 -25.28 22.37 -21.91
N VAL A 313 -24.23 22.10 -21.13
CA VAL A 313 -24.40 21.75 -19.73
C VAL A 313 -24.96 23.02 -19.12
N LYS A 314 -26.23 22.98 -18.69
CA LYS A 314 -26.80 24.06 -17.89
C LYS A 314 -25.84 24.28 -16.73
N ASP A 315 -25.42 25.54 -16.57
CA ASP A 315 -24.61 25.98 -15.44
C ASP A 315 -25.16 25.32 -14.16
N LEU A 316 -24.31 24.65 -13.39
CA LEU A 316 -24.73 23.91 -12.21
C LEU A 316 -25.50 24.81 -11.24
N ALA A 317 -25.14 26.10 -11.15
CA ALA A 317 -25.86 27.09 -10.37
C ALA A 317 -27.26 27.38 -10.96
N ILE A 318 -27.40 27.42 -12.30
CA ILE A 318 -28.70 27.53 -12.97
C ILE A 318 -29.52 26.26 -12.80
N TYR A 319 -28.91 25.07 -12.86
CA TYR A 319 -29.59 23.80 -12.60
C TYR A 319 -30.13 23.75 -11.17
N TYR A 320 -29.32 24.15 -10.18
CA TYR A 320 -29.76 24.23 -8.79
C TYR A 320 -30.78 25.34 -8.54
N ASP A 321 -30.64 26.52 -9.15
CA ASP A 321 -31.65 27.59 -9.12
C ASP A 321 -32.97 27.09 -9.71
N GLU A 322 -32.94 26.40 -10.87
CA GLU A 322 -34.12 25.82 -11.48
C GLU A 322 -34.74 24.73 -10.59
N LEU A 323 -33.90 23.90 -9.95
CA LEU A 323 -34.37 22.89 -8.99
C LEU A 323 -35.08 23.57 -7.81
N LEU A 324 -34.43 24.55 -7.17
CA LEU A 324 -34.91 25.30 -6.01
C LEU A 324 -36.19 26.10 -6.32
N THR A 325 -36.25 26.71 -7.51
CA THR A 325 -37.41 27.46 -8.02
C THR A 325 -38.57 26.52 -8.36
N GLN A 326 -38.30 25.32 -8.88
CA GLN A 326 -39.32 24.29 -9.12
C GLN A 326 -39.81 23.61 -7.83
N THR A 327 -39.02 23.63 -6.74
CA THR A 327 -39.32 22.97 -5.46
C THR A 327 -39.89 23.86 -4.37
N HIS A 328 -40.30 25.09 -4.69
CA HIS A 328 -41.20 25.86 -3.81
C HIS A 328 -42.56 25.16 -3.54
N GLY A 329 -42.79 23.95 -4.07
CA GLY A 329 -43.74 22.97 -3.56
C GLY A 329 -43.08 21.75 -2.91
N ASN A 330 -42.77 21.83 -1.60
CA ASN A 330 -42.68 20.76 -0.58
C ASN A 330 -42.09 19.36 -0.90
N ASN A 331 -41.31 19.13 -1.95
CA ASN A 331 -40.80 17.77 -2.26
C ASN A 331 -39.39 17.73 -2.90
N LEU A 332 -38.45 18.52 -2.38
CA LEU A 332 -37.04 18.50 -2.81
C LEU A 332 -36.38 17.12 -2.53
N LEU A 333 -36.59 16.55 -1.33
CA LEU A 333 -36.00 15.27 -0.91
C LEU A 333 -36.46 14.08 -1.77
N LYS A 334 -37.77 13.93 -2.01
CA LYS A 334 -38.33 12.86 -2.86
C LYS A 334 -37.84 12.89 -4.31
N ARG A 335 -37.48 14.07 -4.83
CA ARG A 335 -37.00 14.22 -6.22
C ARG A 335 -35.50 14.00 -6.37
N LEU A 336 -34.72 14.31 -5.35
CA LEU A 336 -33.30 13.95 -5.32
C LEU A 336 -33.13 12.43 -5.25
N GLU A 337 -33.94 11.73 -4.46
CA GLU A 337 -33.97 10.26 -4.40
C GLU A 337 -34.37 9.60 -5.74
N GLN A 338 -35.22 10.24 -6.54
CA GLN A 338 -35.67 9.70 -7.85
C GLN A 338 -34.67 9.90 -8.99
N ASN A 339 -33.71 10.84 -8.87
CA ASN A 339 -32.76 11.17 -9.94
C ASN A 339 -31.32 10.71 -9.65
N ILE A 340 -31.06 10.17 -8.46
CA ILE A 340 -29.75 9.59 -8.06
C ILE A 340 -29.80 8.05 -8.08
N GLY A 341 -30.85 7.46 -8.67
CA GLY A 341 -30.94 6.02 -8.97
C GLY A 341 -30.10 5.62 -10.18
#